data_AF-A0A4Q0PB01-F1
#
_entry.id   AF-A0A4Q0PB01-F1
#
_cell.length_a   1.000
_cell.length_b   1.000
_cell.length_c   1.000
_cell.angle_alpha   90.00
_cell.angle_beta   90.00
_cell.angle_gamma   90.00
#
_symmetry.space_group_name_H-M   'P 1'
#
loop_
_entity.id
_entity.type
_entity.pdbx_description
1 polymer ?
#
loop_
_entity_poly.entity_id
_entity_poly.type
_entity_poly.pdbx_seq_one_letter_code
_entity_poly.pdbx_strand_id
1 'polypeptide(L)'
;MNIQEYINSGILELYVYGALSPQESEEVSKVLKQYPEVETEVSEIEEALKSLASAAAPYNPEQMLAAIKAKLISHGGIVQMHPTPINKRARIISFISVAASLIFLVGIFVLLNRTNNLRQELRVVEAKNAIMQTKVDDSENSLNQAKTILAVIRDPKVTKVPLAGQQVAPDAYVNVFWDKENNKAYIDALGLPEPPQGMVYQVWSLKLDPLTPTSMGLLEDFSNNENKVFSFDNPNESQAFGITLEPAGGSETPTMDQLYTLGVVTNNA
;
A
#
# COMPACT_ATOMS: atom_id res chain seq x y z
N MET A 1 17.64 -51.50 30.79
CA MET A 1 17.33 -52.77 31.46
C MET A 1 18.17 -53.85 30.81
N ASN A 2 18.92 -54.63 31.59
CA ASN A 2 19.61 -55.80 31.06
C ASN A 2 18.61 -56.94 30.98
N ILE A 3 18.23 -57.37 29.77
CA ILE A 3 17.15 -58.35 29.56
C ILE A 3 17.54 -59.72 30.13
N GLN A 4 18.81 -60.11 30.07
CA GLN A 4 19.26 -61.38 30.62
C GLN A 4 19.18 -61.41 32.15
N GLU A 5 19.48 -60.29 32.80
CA GLU A 5 19.34 -60.14 34.25
C GLU A 5 17.87 -60.14 34.67
N TYR A 6 17.01 -59.56 33.83
CA TYR A 6 15.56 -59.54 34.03
C TYR A 6 14.94 -60.94 33.90
N ILE A 7 15.36 -61.72 32.89
CA ILE A 7 14.97 -63.13 32.72
C ILE A 7 15.41 -63.95 33.94
N ASN A 8 16.66 -63.80 34.38
CA ASN A 8 17.20 -64.55 35.51
C ASN A 8 16.72 -64.05 36.89
N SER A 9 15.86 -63.03 36.96
CA SER A 9 15.45 -62.40 38.21
C SER A 9 14.39 -63.18 39.00
N GLY A 10 13.73 -64.16 38.38
CA GLY A 10 12.61 -64.89 38.96
C GLY A 10 11.25 -64.20 38.82
N ILE A 11 11.20 -63.01 38.21
CA ILE A 11 9.96 -62.22 38.09
C ILE A 11 8.98 -62.83 37.08
N LEU A 12 9.47 -63.54 36.06
CA LEU A 12 8.64 -64.12 34.99
C LEU A 12 7.89 -65.36 35.50
N GLU A 13 8.51 -66.15 36.36
CA GLU A 13 7.90 -67.28 37.05
C GLU A 13 6.78 -66.80 37.98
N LEU A 14 7.04 -65.75 38.76
CA LEU A 14 6.03 -65.12 39.61
C LEU A 14 4.88 -64.52 38.80
N TYR A 15 5.18 -63.97 37.62
CA TYR A 15 4.17 -63.47 36.69
C TYR A 15 3.27 -64.59 36.19
N VAL A 16 3.84 -65.69 35.68
CA VAL A 16 3.09 -66.86 35.17
C VAL A 16 2.27 -67.52 36.28
N TYR A 17 2.78 -67.57 37.52
CA TYR A 17 2.06 -68.12 38.67
C TYR A 17 0.95 -67.18 39.20
N GLY A 18 0.88 -65.94 38.71
CA GLY A 18 -0.07 -64.93 39.19
C GLY A 18 0.22 -64.45 40.61
N ALA A 19 1.48 -64.52 41.05
CA ALA A 19 1.92 -64.16 42.40
C ALA A 19 2.41 -62.70 42.53
N LEU A 20 2.52 -61.96 41.42
CA LEU A 20 2.92 -60.55 41.40
C LEU A 20 1.79 -59.60 41.84
N SER A 21 2.18 -58.42 42.32
CA SER A 21 1.24 -57.32 42.53
C SER A 21 0.66 -56.81 41.20
N PRO A 22 -0.52 -56.16 41.20
CA PRO A 22 -1.11 -55.61 39.97
C PRO A 22 -0.17 -54.65 39.21
N GLN A 23 0.63 -53.86 39.94
CA GLN A 23 1.59 -52.93 39.36
C GLN A 23 2.74 -53.68 38.66
N GLU A 24 3.34 -54.67 39.33
CA GLU A 24 4.42 -55.48 38.76
C GLU A 24 3.94 -56.30 37.55
N SER A 25 2.72 -56.85 37.62
CA SER A 25 2.11 -57.57 36.51
C SER A 25 1.88 -56.67 35.28
N GLU A 26 1.49 -55.41 35.50
CA GLU A 26 1.37 -54.43 34.41
C GLU A 26 2.74 -54.10 33.79
N GLU A 27 3.78 -53.97 34.61
CA GLU A 27 5.15 -53.73 34.14
C GLU A 27 5.68 -54.90 33.32
N VAL A 28 5.54 -56.15 33.80
CA VAL A 28 5.91 -57.35 33.05
C VAL A 28 5.13 -57.43 31.73
N SER A 29 3.84 -57.11 31.75
CA SER A 29 2.99 -57.10 30.53
C SER A 29 3.43 -56.05 29.50
N LYS A 30 4.03 -54.94 29.93
CA LYS A 30 4.65 -53.95 29.02
C LYS A 30 5.96 -54.47 28.44
N VAL A 31 6.80 -55.09 29.27
CA VAL A 31 8.08 -55.67 28.85
C VAL A 31 7.87 -56.80 27.84
N LEU A 32 6.88 -57.67 28.06
CA LEU A 32 6.48 -58.74 27.13
C LEU A 32 6.18 -58.23 25.72
N LYS A 33 5.49 -57.08 25.59
CA LYS A 33 5.18 -56.49 24.29
C LYS A 33 6.40 -55.88 23.59
N GLN A 34 7.44 -55.56 24.35
CA GLN A 34 8.60 -54.81 23.86
C GLN A 34 9.78 -55.72 23.51
N TYR A 35 9.93 -56.86 24.16
CA TYR A 35 11.08 -57.75 24.02
C TYR A 35 10.64 -59.20 23.72
N PRO A 36 10.79 -59.69 22.48
CA PRO A 36 10.42 -61.06 22.10
C PRO A 36 11.16 -62.17 22.86
N GLU A 37 12.36 -61.88 23.36
CA GLU A 37 13.14 -62.81 24.21
C GLU A 37 12.42 -63.12 25.52
N VAL A 38 11.73 -62.13 26.10
CA VAL A 38 10.95 -62.29 27.34
C VAL A 38 9.66 -63.07 27.08
N GLU A 39 9.04 -62.88 25.92
CA GLU A 39 7.88 -63.67 25.49
C GLU A 39 8.23 -65.15 25.31
N THR A 40 9.41 -65.43 24.74
CA THR A 40 9.93 -66.80 24.56
C THR A 40 10.11 -67.48 25.91
N GLU A 41 10.80 -66.82 26.85
CA GLU A 41 11.02 -67.35 28.21
C GLU A 41 9.69 -67.61 28.95
N VAL A 42 8.75 -66.65 28.90
CA VAL A 42 7.43 -66.83 29.54
C VAL A 42 6.68 -68.01 28.94
N SER A 43 6.76 -68.23 27.62
CA SER A 43 6.14 -69.38 26.97
C SER A 43 6.75 -70.71 27.44
N GLU A 44 8.07 -70.79 27.62
CA GLU A 44 8.75 -71.99 28.12
C GLU A 44 8.34 -72.30 29.58
N ILE A 45 8.28 -71.26 30.43
CA ILE A 45 7.80 -71.38 31.82
C ILE A 45 6.34 -71.84 31.86
N GLU A 46 5.48 -71.27 31.02
CA GLU A 46 4.08 -71.70 30.91
C GLU A 46 3.94 -73.16 30.48
N GLU A 47 4.75 -73.62 29.53
CA GLU A 47 4.71 -75.00 29.05
C GLU A 47 5.15 -75.99 30.13
N ALA A 48 6.23 -75.67 30.87
CA ALA A 48 6.66 -76.43 32.02
C ALA A 48 5.57 -76.53 33.09
N LEU A 49 4.89 -75.40 33.38
CA LEU A 49 3.78 -75.37 34.33
C LEU A 49 2.58 -76.19 33.83
N LYS A 50 2.22 -76.10 32.55
CA LYS A 50 1.13 -76.88 31.94
C LYS A 50 1.42 -78.39 32.04
N SER A 51 2.66 -78.80 31.80
CA SER A 51 3.10 -80.20 31.94
C SER A 51 2.96 -80.68 33.39
N LEU A 52 3.47 -79.91 34.36
CA LEU A 52 3.36 -80.21 35.78
C LEU A 52 1.89 -80.28 36.24
N ALA A 53 1.10 -79.29 35.85
CA ALA A 53 -0.33 -79.22 36.20
C ALA A 53 -1.10 -80.39 35.60
N SER A 54 -0.79 -80.80 34.36
CA SER A 54 -1.42 -81.95 33.71
C SER A 54 -1.08 -83.26 34.41
N ALA A 55 0.16 -83.42 34.90
CA ALA A 55 0.58 -84.59 35.66
C ALA A 55 -0.06 -84.65 37.06
N ALA A 56 -0.27 -83.50 37.71
CA ALA A 56 -0.85 -83.41 39.05
C ALA A 56 -2.39 -83.31 39.07
N ALA A 57 -3.03 -83.06 37.92
CA ALA A 57 -4.47 -82.80 37.87
C ALA A 57 -5.30 -84.07 38.18
N PRO A 58 -6.30 -83.99 39.08
CA PRO A 58 -7.24 -85.08 39.29
C PRO A 58 -8.11 -85.30 38.04
N TYR A 59 -8.18 -86.54 37.54
CA TYR A 59 -8.96 -86.87 36.34
C TYR A 59 -10.47 -86.92 36.63
N ASN A 60 -11.18 -85.82 36.39
CA ASN A 60 -12.65 -85.77 36.43
C ASN A 60 -13.22 -84.74 35.43
N PRO A 61 -13.10 -85.01 34.12
CA PRO A 61 -13.49 -84.05 33.08
C PRO A 61 -15.01 -83.82 33.01
N GLU A 62 -15.83 -84.82 33.32
CA GLU A 62 -17.29 -84.71 33.19
C GLU A 62 -17.91 -83.76 34.23
N GLN A 63 -17.53 -83.88 35.51
CA GLN A 63 -18.06 -82.97 36.54
C GLN A 63 -17.57 -81.53 36.33
N MET A 64 -16.31 -81.34 35.92
CA MET A 64 -15.77 -80.01 35.65
C MET A 64 -16.50 -79.34 34.47
N LEU A 65 -16.73 -80.08 33.38
CA LEU A 65 -17.49 -79.59 32.24
C LEU A 65 -18.93 -79.25 32.63
N ALA A 66 -19.58 -80.08 33.44
CA ALA A 66 -20.93 -79.82 33.93
C ALA A 66 -20.99 -78.54 34.80
N ALA A 67 -20.01 -78.35 35.71
CA ALA A 67 -19.92 -77.17 36.56
C ALA A 67 -19.67 -75.87 35.75
N ILE A 68 -18.83 -75.93 34.72
CA ILE A 68 -18.57 -74.79 33.82
C ILE A 68 -19.83 -74.45 33.02
N LYS A 69 -20.50 -75.44 32.42
CA LYS A 69 -21.76 -75.23 31.70
C LYS A 69 -22.82 -74.60 32.61
N ALA A 70 -22.95 -75.06 33.85
CA ALA A 70 -23.88 -74.49 34.81
C ALA A 70 -23.58 -73.01 35.12
N LYS A 71 -22.30 -72.62 35.30
CA LYS A 71 -21.91 -71.21 35.52
C LYS A 71 -22.11 -70.32 34.30
N LEU A 72 -21.80 -70.83 33.10
CA LEU A 72 -22.01 -70.09 31.85
C LEU A 72 -23.50 -69.84 31.58
N ILE A 73 -24.36 -70.81 31.93
CA ILE A 73 -25.81 -70.69 31.74
C ILE A 73 -26.45 -69.83 32.85
N SER A 74 -25.88 -69.78 34.07
CA SER A 74 -26.50 -69.03 35.19
C SER A 74 -26.22 -67.52 35.18
N HIS A 75 -25.21 -67.03 34.46
CA HIS A 75 -24.97 -65.59 34.29
C HIS A 75 -25.69 -65.04 33.03
N GLY A 76 -27.02 -65.15 33.02
CA GLY A 76 -27.91 -64.49 32.05
C GLY A 76 -28.06 -62.98 32.26
N GLY A 77 -27.01 -62.30 32.72
CA GLY A 77 -26.98 -60.86 32.91
C GLY A 77 -26.26 -60.19 31.75
N ILE A 78 -26.99 -59.81 30.70
CA ILE A 78 -26.48 -58.83 29.74
C ILE A 78 -26.14 -57.58 30.55
N VAL A 79 -24.86 -57.21 30.66
CA VAL A 79 -24.48 -55.90 31.20
C VAL A 79 -24.97 -54.87 30.19
N GLN A 80 -26.19 -54.37 30.39
CA GLN A 80 -26.70 -53.25 29.62
C GLN A 80 -25.87 -52.02 30.02
N MET A 81 -24.89 -51.67 29.18
CA MET A 81 -24.32 -50.33 29.18
C MET A 81 -25.48 -49.36 28.95
N HIS A 82 -25.97 -48.72 30.02
CA HIS A 82 -26.93 -47.64 29.89
C HIS A 82 -26.21 -46.52 29.15
N PRO A 83 -26.65 -46.11 27.94
CA PRO A 83 -26.06 -44.96 27.29
C PRO A 83 -26.24 -43.78 28.24
N THR A 84 -25.14 -43.09 28.57
CA THR A 84 -25.19 -41.85 29.34
C THR A 84 -26.23 -40.94 28.69
N PRO A 85 -27.22 -40.40 29.44
CA PRO A 85 -28.28 -39.61 28.84
C PRO A 85 -27.64 -38.40 28.19
N ILE A 86 -27.76 -38.32 26.86
CA ILE A 86 -27.28 -37.17 26.09
C ILE A 86 -27.92 -35.92 26.71
N ASN A 87 -27.10 -35.09 27.34
CA ASN A 87 -27.57 -33.93 28.08
C ASN A 87 -28.11 -32.91 27.07
N LYS A 88 -29.44 -32.88 26.87
CA LYS A 88 -30.11 -32.04 25.85
C LYS A 88 -29.73 -30.55 25.99
N ARG A 89 -29.44 -30.10 27.21
CA ARG A 89 -28.92 -28.75 27.48
C ARG A 89 -27.56 -28.51 26.84
N ALA A 90 -26.63 -29.46 26.92
CA ALA A 90 -25.31 -29.34 26.29
C ALA A 90 -25.40 -29.26 24.76
N ARG A 91 -26.33 -30.01 24.15
CA ARG A 91 -26.59 -29.94 22.70
C ARG A 91 -27.14 -28.57 22.29
N ILE A 92 -28.12 -28.03 23.03
CA ILE A 92 -28.69 -26.70 22.73
C ILE A 92 -27.64 -25.60 22.92
N ILE A 93 -26.86 -25.64 24.00
CA ILE A 93 -25.77 -24.68 24.25
C ILE A 93 -24.73 -24.74 23.12
N SER A 94 -24.37 -25.94 22.65
CA SER A 94 -23.45 -26.10 21.51
C SER A 94 -24.01 -25.51 20.21
N PHE A 95 -25.31 -25.66 19.93
CA PHE A 95 -25.94 -25.01 18.77
C PHE A 95 -25.98 -23.49 18.90
N ILE A 96 -26.30 -22.97 20.09
CA ILE A 96 -26.32 -21.53 20.37
C ILE A 96 -24.91 -20.94 20.23
N SER A 97 -23.88 -21.62 20.71
CA SER A 97 -22.49 -21.14 20.60
C SER A 97 -22.05 -21.05 19.14
N VAL A 98 -22.38 -22.05 18.31
CA VAL A 98 -22.06 -22.01 16.87
C VAL A 98 -22.80 -20.87 16.19
N ALA A 99 -24.10 -20.70 16.46
CA ALA A 99 -24.89 -19.61 15.89
C ALA A 99 -24.36 -18.22 16.30
N ALA A 100 -24.01 -18.04 17.59
CA ALA A 100 -23.45 -16.80 18.10
C ALA A 100 -22.09 -16.47 17.47
N SER A 101 -21.21 -17.46 17.29
CA SER A 101 -19.92 -17.28 16.61
C SER A 101 -20.09 -16.85 15.14
N LEU A 102 -21.05 -17.42 14.42
CA LEU A 102 -21.34 -17.04 13.03
C LEU A 102 -21.84 -15.60 12.92
N ILE A 103 -22.78 -15.19 13.80
CA ILE A 103 -23.26 -13.81 13.85
C ILE A 103 -22.12 -12.85 14.18
N PHE A 104 -21.26 -13.23 15.13
CA PHE A 104 -20.10 -12.43 15.52
C PHE A 104 -19.10 -12.25 14.36
N LEU A 105 -18.79 -13.33 13.63
CA LEU A 105 -17.91 -13.26 12.46
C LEU A 105 -18.49 -12.37 11.35
N VAL A 106 -19.79 -12.47 11.08
CA VAL A 106 -20.47 -11.59 10.11
C VAL A 106 -20.41 -10.12 10.60
N GLY A 107 -20.61 -9.88 11.89
CA GLY A 107 -20.50 -8.55 12.49
C GLY A 107 -19.10 -7.95 12.32
N ILE A 108 -18.05 -8.72 12.61
CA ILE A 108 -16.66 -8.31 12.39
C ILE A 108 -16.41 -8.03 10.91
N PHE A 109 -16.86 -8.92 10.02
CA PHE A 109 -16.68 -8.74 8.58
C PHE A 109 -17.31 -7.44 8.09
N VAL A 110 -18.55 -7.13 8.51
CA VAL A 110 -19.22 -5.86 8.18
C VAL A 110 -18.47 -4.67 8.76
N LEU A 111 -17.99 -4.74 10.01
CA LEU A 111 -17.25 -3.67 10.66
C LEU A 111 -15.92 -3.38 9.96
N LEU A 112 -15.17 -4.42 9.61
CA LEU A 112 -13.91 -4.31 8.88
C LEU A 112 -14.15 -3.71 7.49
N ASN A 113 -15.18 -4.19 6.76
CA ASN A 113 -15.49 -3.67 5.44
C ASN A 113 -15.92 -2.19 5.50
N ARG A 114 -16.76 -1.81 6.47
CA ARG A 114 -17.12 -0.40 6.71
C ARG A 114 -15.90 0.45 7.04
N THR A 115 -15.01 -0.05 7.90
CA THR A 115 -13.78 0.66 8.29
C THR A 115 -12.88 0.89 7.08
N ASN A 116 -12.75 -0.10 6.20
CA ASN A 116 -11.95 0.02 4.98
C ASN A 116 -12.57 1.02 4.00
N ASN A 117 -13.88 0.96 3.78
CA ASN A 117 -14.58 1.91 2.91
C ASN A 117 -14.45 3.34 3.42
N LEU A 118 -14.62 3.55 4.73
CA LEU A 118 -14.53 4.87 5.35
C LEU A 118 -13.10 5.44 5.27
N ARG A 119 -12.08 4.59 5.43
CA ARG A 119 -10.67 4.98 5.21
C ARG A 119 -10.40 5.36 3.76
N GLN A 120 -11.00 4.66 2.80
CA GLN A 120 -10.86 4.99 1.38
C GLN A 120 -11.54 6.32 1.05
N GLU A 121 -12.77 6.53 1.53
CA GLU A 121 -13.50 7.77 1.34
C GLU A 121 -12.74 8.95 1.96
N LEU A 122 -12.19 8.78 3.17
CA LEU A 122 -11.35 9.81 3.81
C LEU A 122 -10.15 10.19 2.95
N ARG A 123 -9.42 9.22 2.40
CA ARG A 123 -8.29 9.48 1.49
C ARG A 123 -8.71 10.24 0.24
N VAL A 124 -9.86 9.89 -0.34
CA VAL A 124 -10.40 10.58 -1.52
C VAL A 124 -10.78 12.03 -1.17
N VAL A 125 -11.40 12.25 -0.01
CA VAL A 125 -11.76 13.59 0.47
C VAL A 125 -10.52 14.43 0.75
N GLU A 126 -9.50 13.87 1.40
CA GLU A 126 -8.21 14.54 1.63
C GLU A 126 -7.53 14.93 0.31
N ALA A 127 -7.45 14.01 -0.64
CA ALA A 127 -6.89 14.29 -1.96
C ALA A 127 -7.68 15.38 -2.70
N LYS A 128 -9.02 15.34 -2.63
CA LYS A 128 -9.89 16.36 -3.23
C LYS A 128 -9.68 17.72 -2.56
N ASN A 129 -9.52 17.78 -1.25
CA ASN A 129 -9.24 19.01 -0.52
C ASN A 129 -7.88 19.58 -0.91
N ALA A 130 -6.85 18.74 -1.04
CA ALA A 130 -5.53 19.18 -1.51
C ALA A 130 -5.61 19.79 -2.93
N ILE A 131 -6.29 19.12 -3.86
CA ILE A 131 -6.51 19.63 -5.22
C ILE A 131 -7.30 20.95 -5.19
N MET A 132 -8.33 21.04 -4.35
CA MET A 132 -9.12 22.25 -4.22
C MET A 132 -8.30 23.41 -3.67
N GLN A 133 -7.43 23.16 -2.67
CA GLN A 133 -6.53 24.15 -2.14
C GLN A 133 -5.57 24.67 -3.20
N THR A 134 -4.93 23.77 -3.97
CA THR A 134 -4.09 24.18 -5.11
C THR A 134 -4.85 25.05 -6.10
N LYS A 135 -6.09 24.67 -6.43
CA LYS A 135 -6.91 25.48 -7.35
C LYS A 135 -7.25 26.87 -6.80
N VAL A 136 -7.49 26.98 -5.49
CA VAL A 136 -7.70 28.26 -4.82
C VAL A 136 -6.43 29.10 -4.88
N ASP A 137 -5.29 28.52 -4.54
CA ASP A 137 -3.99 29.20 -4.55
C ASP A 137 -3.64 29.70 -5.97
N ASP A 138 -3.85 28.86 -6.99
CA ASP A 138 -3.65 29.23 -8.40
C ASP A 138 -4.59 30.38 -8.81
N SER A 139 -5.87 30.30 -8.42
CA SER A 139 -6.84 31.35 -8.73
C SER A 139 -6.52 32.67 -8.01
N GLU A 140 -6.05 32.62 -6.76
CA GLU A 140 -5.61 33.80 -6.02
C GLU A 140 -4.35 34.42 -6.66
N ASN A 141 -3.40 33.59 -7.08
CA ASN A 141 -2.21 34.02 -7.79
C ASN A 141 -2.57 34.71 -9.13
N SER A 142 -3.42 34.10 -9.95
CA SER A 142 -3.89 34.72 -11.20
C SER A 142 -4.65 36.02 -10.95
N LEU A 143 -5.48 36.08 -9.90
CA LEU A 143 -6.19 37.32 -9.53
C LEU A 143 -5.21 38.42 -9.10
N ASN A 144 -4.20 38.07 -8.30
CA ASN A 144 -3.19 39.02 -7.86
C ASN A 144 -2.34 39.51 -9.05
N GLN A 145 -1.96 38.64 -9.97
CA GLN A 145 -1.27 39.01 -11.21
C GLN A 145 -2.13 39.97 -12.06
N ALA A 146 -3.41 39.67 -12.27
CA ALA A 146 -4.32 40.53 -13.00
C ALA A 146 -4.49 41.91 -12.33
N LYS A 147 -4.60 41.97 -11.00
CA LYS A 147 -4.63 43.23 -10.25
C LYS A 147 -3.34 44.03 -10.41
N THR A 148 -2.18 43.39 -10.35
CA THR A 148 -0.88 44.04 -10.55
C THR A 148 -0.76 44.62 -11.95
N ILE A 149 -1.08 43.84 -12.98
CA ILE A 149 -1.08 44.31 -14.38
C ILE A 149 -2.05 45.49 -14.54
N LEU A 150 -3.27 45.38 -14.01
CA LEU A 150 -4.26 46.46 -14.08
C LEU A 150 -3.80 47.73 -13.35
N ALA A 151 -3.11 47.60 -12.22
CA ALA A 151 -2.55 48.73 -11.48
C ALA A 151 -1.51 49.49 -12.31
N VAL A 152 -0.61 48.76 -12.98
CA VAL A 152 0.41 49.33 -13.88
C VAL A 152 -0.25 50.04 -15.07
N ILE A 153 -1.20 49.39 -15.75
CA ILE A 153 -1.86 49.98 -16.93
C ILE A 153 -2.65 51.25 -16.58
N ARG A 154 -3.18 51.32 -15.35
CA ARG A 154 -3.98 52.46 -14.87
C ARG A 154 -3.14 53.56 -14.21
N ASP A 155 -1.86 53.33 -13.95
CA ASP A 155 -1.00 54.32 -13.33
C ASP A 155 -0.70 55.45 -14.33
N PRO A 156 -1.09 56.71 -14.04
CA PRO A 156 -0.84 57.84 -14.95
C PRO A 156 0.64 58.13 -15.18
N LYS A 157 1.55 57.61 -14.35
CA LYS A 157 2.99 57.77 -14.51
C LYS A 157 3.61 56.76 -15.48
N VAL A 158 2.88 55.70 -15.82
CA VAL A 158 3.33 54.67 -16.75
C VAL A 158 3.09 55.15 -18.18
N THR A 159 4.15 55.18 -18.98
CA THR A 159 4.07 55.59 -20.38
C THR A 159 3.73 54.39 -21.25
N LYS A 160 2.61 54.47 -21.98
CA LYS A 160 2.26 53.47 -23.00
C LYS A 160 2.98 53.77 -24.31
N VAL A 161 3.79 52.83 -24.78
CA VAL A 161 4.50 52.88 -26.05
C VAL A 161 3.92 51.81 -26.98
N PRO A 162 3.17 52.18 -28.03
CA PRO A 162 2.71 51.21 -29.03
C PRO A 162 3.86 50.84 -29.98
N LEU A 163 4.07 49.55 -30.19
CA LEU A 163 5.02 49.01 -31.17
C LEU A 163 4.21 48.43 -32.33
N ALA A 164 4.47 48.96 -33.53
CA ALA A 164 3.79 48.54 -34.74
C ALA A 164 4.57 47.41 -35.43
N GLY A 165 3.82 46.52 -36.07
CA GLY A 165 4.33 45.45 -36.93
C GLY A 165 5.26 45.96 -38.01
N GLN A 166 6.28 45.17 -38.32
CA GLN A 166 7.30 45.45 -39.33
C GLN A 166 7.13 44.51 -40.53
N GLN A 167 8.02 44.58 -41.52
CA GLN A 167 7.90 43.85 -42.79
C GLN A 167 7.68 42.33 -42.62
N VAL A 168 8.28 41.73 -41.59
CA VAL A 168 8.16 40.29 -41.30
C VAL A 168 6.77 39.91 -40.79
N ALA A 169 6.12 40.82 -40.06
CA ALA A 169 4.80 40.61 -39.47
C ALA A 169 4.01 41.94 -39.44
N PRO A 170 3.43 42.38 -40.58
CA PRO A 170 2.78 43.69 -40.67
C PRO A 170 1.57 43.85 -39.75
N ASP A 171 0.86 42.76 -39.49
CA ASP A 171 -0.33 42.73 -38.63
C ASP A 171 0.00 42.57 -37.14
N ALA A 172 1.27 42.35 -36.79
CA ALA A 172 1.68 42.20 -35.41
C ALA A 172 1.61 43.54 -34.67
N TYR A 173 1.31 43.50 -33.38
CA TYR A 173 1.35 44.68 -32.52
C TYR A 173 1.71 44.30 -31.09
N VAL A 174 2.38 45.22 -30.40
CA VAL A 174 2.76 45.06 -29.00
C VAL A 174 2.57 46.38 -28.28
N ASN A 175 2.13 46.34 -27.03
CA ASN A 175 2.12 47.52 -26.17
C ASN A 175 3.18 47.37 -25.08
N VAL A 176 4.06 48.35 -24.95
CA VAL A 176 5.00 48.43 -23.84
C VAL A 176 4.49 49.46 -22.85
N PHE A 177 4.26 49.05 -21.61
CA PHE A 177 3.93 49.92 -20.49
C PHE A 177 5.20 50.15 -19.68
N TRP A 178 5.80 51.33 -19.86
CA TRP A 178 7.09 51.67 -19.28
C TRP A 178 6.92 52.51 -18.01
N ASP A 179 7.32 51.94 -16.88
CA ASP A 179 7.44 52.60 -15.59
C ASP A 179 8.89 53.06 -15.39
N LYS A 180 9.13 54.33 -15.69
CA LYS A 180 10.45 54.96 -15.57
C LYS A 180 10.87 55.18 -14.12
N GLU A 181 9.93 55.35 -13.19
CA GLU A 181 10.26 55.58 -11.78
C GLU A 181 10.80 54.31 -11.12
N ASN A 182 10.19 53.15 -11.43
CA ASN A 182 10.58 51.87 -10.84
C ASN A 182 11.52 51.04 -11.72
N ASN A 183 12.01 51.59 -12.85
CA ASN A 183 12.84 50.90 -13.83
C ASN A 183 12.20 49.58 -14.30
N LYS A 184 10.90 49.58 -14.61
CA LYS A 184 10.18 48.39 -15.08
C LYS A 184 9.50 48.63 -16.41
N ALA A 185 9.41 47.58 -17.22
CA ALA A 185 8.65 47.58 -18.45
C ALA A 185 7.77 46.34 -18.49
N TYR A 186 6.50 46.53 -18.85
CA TYR A 186 5.55 45.44 -19.02
C TYR A 186 5.18 45.36 -20.50
N ILE A 187 5.28 44.17 -21.07
CA ILE A 187 5.14 43.91 -22.49
C ILE A 187 3.85 43.12 -22.69
N ASP A 188 2.83 43.75 -23.28
CA ASP A 188 1.63 43.10 -23.77
C ASP A 188 1.90 42.62 -25.21
N ALA A 189 2.28 41.35 -25.30
CA ALA A 189 2.71 40.70 -26.52
C ALA A 189 1.62 39.86 -27.19
N LEU A 190 0.35 40.06 -26.82
CA LEU A 190 -0.80 39.29 -27.34
C LEU A 190 -0.92 39.37 -28.88
N GLY A 191 -0.49 40.49 -29.48
CA GLY A 191 -0.51 40.68 -30.92
C GLY A 191 0.66 40.05 -31.69
N LEU A 192 1.56 39.31 -31.03
CA LEU A 192 2.59 38.53 -31.71
C LEU A 192 2.06 37.12 -32.06
N PRO A 193 2.40 36.56 -33.25
CA PRO A 193 2.09 35.18 -33.56
C PRO A 193 2.88 34.22 -32.66
N GLU A 194 2.50 32.93 -32.63
CA GLU A 194 3.29 31.95 -31.89
C GLU A 194 4.66 31.76 -32.55
N PRO A 195 5.76 31.77 -31.76
CA PRO A 195 7.09 31.56 -32.30
C PRO A 195 7.24 30.12 -32.82
N PRO A 196 7.90 29.91 -33.97
CA PRO A 196 8.20 28.57 -34.47
C PRO A 196 9.08 27.77 -33.49
N GLN A 197 9.07 26.45 -33.62
CA GLN A 197 9.89 25.57 -32.78
C GLN A 197 11.37 25.94 -32.87
N GLY A 198 12.01 26.12 -31.71
CA GLY A 198 13.43 26.48 -31.61
C GLY A 198 13.71 27.99 -31.72
N MET A 199 12.67 28.82 -31.83
CA MET A 199 12.77 30.28 -31.84
C MET A 199 12.10 30.88 -30.60
N VAL A 200 12.53 32.08 -30.21
CA VAL A 200 12.00 32.84 -29.07
C VAL A 200 11.99 34.32 -29.40
N TYR A 201 11.04 35.07 -28.86
CA TYR A 201 11.05 36.53 -28.99
C TYR A 201 12.02 37.16 -27.98
N GLN A 202 12.76 38.16 -28.42
CA GLN A 202 13.64 38.96 -27.57
C GLN A 202 13.24 40.43 -27.61
N VAL A 203 13.18 41.04 -26.42
CA VAL A 203 12.80 42.44 -26.24
C VAL A 203 14.04 43.30 -26.11
N TRP A 204 14.05 44.43 -26.80
CA TRP A 204 15.17 45.35 -26.88
C TRP A 204 14.75 46.75 -26.46
N SER A 205 15.56 47.36 -25.59
CA SER A 205 15.58 48.80 -25.35
C SER A 205 16.55 49.44 -26.33
N LEU A 206 16.14 50.47 -27.05
CA LEU A 206 16.94 51.12 -28.09
C LEU A 206 17.23 52.58 -27.72
N LYS A 207 18.50 52.99 -27.80
CA LYS A 207 18.90 54.40 -28.00
C LYS A 207 19.03 54.63 -29.51
N LEU A 208 18.59 55.77 -30.04
CA LEU A 208 18.52 56.02 -31.49
C LEU A 208 19.77 56.69 -32.06
N ASP A 209 20.53 57.45 -31.26
CA ASP A 209 21.72 58.19 -31.72
C ASP A 209 22.89 58.09 -30.72
N PRO A 210 23.89 57.21 -30.96
CA PRO A 210 23.91 56.16 -31.99
C PRO A 210 22.92 55.03 -31.68
N LEU A 211 22.44 54.32 -32.71
CA LEU A 211 21.54 53.18 -32.55
C LEU A 211 22.21 52.09 -31.69
N THR A 212 21.76 51.96 -30.44
CA THR A 212 22.37 51.07 -29.45
C THR A 212 21.28 50.19 -28.83
N PRO A 213 21.20 48.90 -29.22
CA PRO A 213 20.25 47.96 -28.65
C PRO A 213 20.78 47.36 -27.35
N THR A 214 19.94 47.33 -26.32
CA THR A 214 20.19 46.62 -25.05
C THR A 214 19.12 45.56 -24.88
N SER A 215 19.52 44.31 -24.74
CA SER A 215 18.61 43.20 -24.45
C SER A 215 17.92 43.42 -23.10
N MET A 216 16.60 43.36 -23.08
CA MET A 216 15.80 43.39 -21.85
C MET A 216 15.45 41.99 -21.36
N GLY A 217 15.45 41.00 -22.26
CA GLY A 217 15.15 39.62 -21.94
C GLY A 217 14.35 38.93 -23.04
N LEU A 218 14.12 37.64 -22.81
CA LEU A 218 13.38 36.75 -23.71
C LEU A 218 11.93 36.62 -23.23
N LEU A 219 10.99 36.56 -24.18
CA LEU A 219 9.61 36.17 -23.91
C LEU A 219 9.55 34.64 -23.77
N GLU A 220 10.18 34.11 -22.73
CA GLU A 220 10.18 32.67 -22.46
C GLU A 220 8.76 32.16 -22.17
N ASP A 221 8.53 30.90 -22.50
CA ASP A 221 7.24 30.24 -22.27
C ASP A 221 6.04 30.97 -22.93
N PHE A 222 6.31 31.65 -24.06
CA PHE A 222 5.32 32.45 -24.78
C PHE A 222 4.02 31.68 -24.99
N SER A 223 4.08 30.44 -25.48
CA SER A 223 2.90 29.61 -25.77
C SER A 223 2.04 29.31 -24.53
N ASN A 224 2.64 29.03 -23.36
CA ASN A 224 1.88 28.65 -22.16
C ASN A 224 1.40 29.86 -21.33
N ASN A 225 1.96 31.05 -21.53
CA ASN A 225 1.45 32.27 -20.91
C ASN A 225 0.15 32.71 -21.58
N GLU A 226 -1.01 32.39 -20.99
CA GLU A 226 -2.32 32.72 -21.57
C GLU A 226 -2.51 34.23 -21.80
N ASN A 227 -1.98 35.07 -20.91
CA ASN A 227 -2.12 36.53 -20.99
C ASN A 227 -1.12 37.17 -21.96
N LYS A 228 -0.04 36.47 -22.33
CA LYS A 228 1.09 36.99 -23.14
C LYS A 228 1.65 38.31 -22.59
N VAL A 229 1.57 38.51 -21.27
CA VAL A 229 2.11 39.68 -20.57
C VAL A 229 3.40 39.29 -19.84
N PHE A 230 4.45 40.08 -20.06
CA PHE A 230 5.78 39.86 -19.49
C PHE A 230 6.27 41.11 -18.77
N SER A 231 7.10 40.95 -17.73
CA SER A 231 7.69 42.06 -16.99
C SER A 231 9.21 41.94 -17.01
N PHE A 232 9.88 43.05 -17.33
CA PHE A 232 11.33 43.16 -17.37
C PHE A 232 11.78 44.37 -16.56
N ASP A 233 12.96 44.26 -15.96
CA ASP A 233 13.66 45.44 -15.45
C ASP A 233 14.26 46.21 -16.64
N ASN A 234 14.02 47.52 -16.66
CA ASN A 234 14.53 48.42 -17.68
C ASN A 234 15.13 49.68 -17.04
N PRO A 235 16.39 49.61 -16.58
CA PRO A 235 17.12 50.79 -16.08
C PRO A 235 17.64 51.68 -17.21
N ASN A 236 17.40 51.32 -18.47
CA ASN A 236 17.94 52.01 -19.63
C ASN A 236 17.15 53.29 -19.95
N GLU A 237 17.83 54.29 -20.50
CA GLU A 237 17.20 55.46 -21.11
C GLU A 237 16.67 55.10 -22.50
N SER A 238 15.60 54.31 -22.55
CA SER A 238 14.99 53.85 -23.79
C SER A 238 14.37 55.02 -24.57
N GLN A 239 14.76 55.14 -25.84
CA GLN A 239 14.13 56.06 -26.80
C GLN A 239 13.18 55.33 -27.75
N ALA A 240 13.37 54.03 -27.93
CA ALA A 240 12.47 53.14 -28.63
C ALA A 240 12.54 51.74 -28.02
N PHE A 241 11.54 50.92 -28.35
CA PHE A 241 11.50 49.50 -28.02
C PHE A 241 11.30 48.69 -29.29
N GLY A 242 11.96 47.54 -29.38
CA GLY A 242 11.85 46.62 -30.49
C GLY A 242 11.73 45.18 -30.02
N ILE A 243 11.09 44.34 -30.83
CA ILE A 243 11.03 42.89 -30.59
C ILE A 243 11.46 42.17 -31.86
N THR A 244 12.39 41.24 -31.70
CA THR A 244 12.89 40.37 -32.77
C THR A 244 12.59 38.91 -32.45
N LEU A 245 12.53 38.08 -33.49
CA LEU A 245 12.50 36.62 -33.35
C LEU A 245 13.93 36.07 -33.47
N GLU A 246 14.39 35.41 -32.41
CA GLU A 246 15.77 34.95 -32.25
C GLU A 246 15.81 33.42 -32.04
N PRO A 247 16.97 32.77 -32.23
CA PRO A 247 17.15 31.37 -31.85
C PRO A 247 16.91 31.15 -30.34
N ALA A 248 16.58 29.93 -29.95
CA ALA A 248 16.45 29.55 -28.54
C ALA A 248 17.71 29.97 -27.73
N GLY A 249 17.50 30.73 -26.65
CA GLY A 249 18.56 31.34 -25.85
C GLY A 249 18.85 32.81 -26.20
N GLY A 250 18.27 33.34 -27.27
CA GLY A 250 18.42 34.73 -27.70
C GLY A 250 19.70 35.01 -28.47
N SER A 251 19.92 36.29 -28.72
CA SER A 251 21.06 36.83 -29.47
C SER A 251 21.73 37.97 -28.69
N GLU A 252 23.03 38.19 -28.94
CA GLU A 252 23.78 39.32 -28.37
C GLU A 252 23.37 40.65 -29.00
N THR A 253 22.94 40.62 -30.26
CA THR A 253 22.46 41.78 -31.02
C THR A 253 21.18 41.41 -31.76
N PRO A 254 20.26 42.37 -31.99
CA PRO A 254 18.98 42.10 -32.64
C PRO A 254 19.17 41.66 -34.09
N THR A 255 18.53 40.56 -34.47
CA THR A 255 18.43 40.12 -35.87
C THR A 255 17.46 41.02 -36.62
N MET A 256 17.98 42.04 -37.30
CA MET A 256 17.17 43.08 -37.96
C MET A 256 16.24 42.54 -39.06
N ASP A 257 16.65 41.46 -39.74
CA ASP A 257 15.81 40.76 -40.72
C ASP A 257 14.61 40.03 -40.08
N GLN A 258 14.64 39.86 -38.76
CA GLN A 258 13.60 39.25 -37.94
C GLN A 258 13.02 40.27 -36.96
N LEU A 259 13.00 41.55 -37.31
CA LEU A 259 12.31 42.57 -36.53
C LEU A 259 10.80 42.43 -36.73
N TYR A 260 10.07 42.13 -35.65
CA TYR A 260 8.63 41.91 -35.68
C TYR A 260 7.88 43.20 -35.37
N THR A 261 8.30 43.91 -34.31
CA THR A 261 7.63 45.14 -33.90
C THR A 261 8.63 46.20 -33.45
N LEU A 262 8.33 47.47 -33.73
CA LEU A 262 9.15 48.62 -33.33
C LEU A 262 8.24 49.79 -32.94
N GLY A 263 8.62 50.53 -31.90
CA GLY A 263 7.89 51.70 -31.43
C GLY A 263 8.83 52.70 -30.78
N VAL A 264 8.65 53.99 -31.09
CA VAL A 264 9.44 55.08 -30.51
C VAL A 264 8.70 55.62 -29.28
N VAL A 265 9.44 55.93 -28.22
CA VAL A 265 8.89 56.57 -27.03
C VAL A 265 8.53 58.00 -27.39
N THR A 266 7.24 58.28 -27.55
CA THR A 266 6.73 59.64 -27.71
C THR A 266 6.64 60.27 -26.33
N ASN A 267 7.53 61.22 -26.03
CA ASN A 267 7.33 62.10 -24.88
C ASN A 267 6.05 62.89 -25.14
N ASN A 268 4.94 62.54 -24.46
CA ASN A 268 3.80 63.43 -24.37
C ASN A 268 4.27 64.64 -23.55
N ALA A 269 4.60 65.73 -24.25
CA ALA A 269 4.81 67.05 -23.68
C ALA A 269 3.48 67.67 -23.26
#